data_AF-A0A9W8NDB0-F1
#
_entry.id   AF-A0A9W8NDB0-F1
#
_cell.length_a   1.000
_cell.length_b   1.000
_cell.length_c   1.000
_cell.angle_alpha   90.00
_cell.angle_beta   90.00
_cell.angle_gamma   90.00
#
_symmetry.space_group_name_H-M   'P 1'
#
loop_
_entity.id
_entity.type
_entity.pdbx_description
1 polymer ?
#
loop_
_entity_poly.entity_id
_entity_poly.type
_entity_poly.pdbx_seq_one_letter_code
_entity_poly.pdbx_strand_id
1 'polypeptide(L)'
;MVKNTMDRALRSALNAAQRGLPMRPLFGHMSTTFLKNHDQDTHDKLLALIQKLDEETSKNYPDSAFVIGVAPALWEKWTGRKIPVNNQVLKHGLHLQDTGGDFLVYIKSPDKVTAHKIVSTFIEDLFELAEDIHQLDLGKRLDGRVMGGRYVDHITNPNDPISLAEDILVDSNDTDNGSSFGFTQKFIFDWPDVTSQPGEALNAVIGRRPDGEIVSQQKYLTENAHINRAHTLDANLDQRKLLRQALPFNESNEHASREEGIMFVAFCNEQDRFEKILQNMLGDSPERPLDRLMDFVKGEGGTYWYIPSAGELSITGVTPGDDTYEDKHWQVRSKNGYLYYNHPDYMHQMAEGYYIAGDQPSVRVLSLLSRTFNHWRDGWMKNENFPRLPHLKDLLHITNTDKVPASILERKGLANFATLADLLSSPKSKTAQLTGMVRITPKELVVGALPDFTLGRGKEVVTSTKPVQWATSSPTSGL
;
A
#
# COMPACT_ATOMS: atom_id res chain seq x y z
N MET A 1 -0.89 29.57 -15.40
CA MET A 1 -1.67 28.56 -16.16
C MET A 1 -1.12 27.13 -15.97
N VAL A 2 -0.38 26.84 -14.89
CA VAL A 2 -0.03 25.47 -14.46
C VAL A 2 -0.73 25.22 -13.12
N LYS A 3 -2.05 25.07 -13.16
CA LYS A 3 -2.80 24.54 -12.02
C LYS A 3 -2.98 23.04 -12.28
N ASN A 4 -2.28 22.23 -11.48
CA ASN A 4 -2.79 20.95 -11.00
C ASN A 4 -2.97 19.76 -11.96
N THR A 5 -1.96 19.38 -12.74
CA THR A 5 -1.98 18.06 -13.40
C THR A 5 -1.87 16.91 -12.40
N MET A 6 -1.00 17.02 -11.38
CA MET A 6 -0.82 15.96 -10.36
C MET A 6 -1.99 15.87 -9.37
N ASP A 7 -2.57 17.00 -8.96
CA ASP A 7 -3.79 17.02 -8.13
C ASP A 7 -4.99 16.47 -8.92
N ARG A 8 -5.06 16.77 -10.24
CA ARG A 8 -6.07 16.18 -11.12
C ARG A 8 -5.85 14.67 -11.30
N ALA A 9 -4.64 14.19 -11.56
CA ALA A 9 -4.40 12.77 -11.88
C ALA A 9 -4.78 11.84 -10.71
N LEU A 10 -4.28 12.10 -9.50
CA LEU A 10 -4.57 11.24 -8.34
C LEU A 10 -6.04 11.32 -7.89
N ARG A 11 -6.66 12.52 -7.92
CA ARG A 11 -8.10 12.63 -7.68
C ARG A 11 -8.91 11.99 -8.81
N SER A 12 -8.42 12.05 -10.06
CA SER A 12 -9.08 11.42 -11.21
C SER A 12 -9.05 9.91 -11.11
N ALA A 13 -7.92 9.32 -10.72
CA ALA A 13 -7.82 7.87 -10.51
C ALA A 13 -8.75 7.43 -9.39
N LEU A 14 -8.78 8.15 -8.26
CA LEU A 14 -9.68 7.85 -7.16
C LEU A 14 -11.15 7.94 -7.59
N ASN A 15 -11.57 9.03 -8.22
CA ASN A 15 -12.95 9.20 -8.70
C ASN A 15 -13.34 8.18 -9.77
N ALA A 16 -12.38 7.65 -10.53
CA ALA A 16 -12.62 6.61 -11.54
C ALA A 16 -12.60 5.19 -10.94
N ALA A 17 -12.24 5.02 -9.68
CA ALA A 17 -12.29 3.72 -9.01
C ALA A 17 -13.72 3.32 -8.64
N GLN A 18 -13.98 2.01 -8.57
CA GLN A 18 -15.26 1.50 -8.08
C GLN A 18 -15.49 1.96 -6.64
N ARG A 19 -16.70 2.48 -6.36
CA ARG A 19 -17.10 2.99 -5.04
C ARG A 19 -16.85 2.01 -3.89
N GLY A 20 -17.02 0.71 -4.16
CA GLY A 20 -16.79 -0.32 -3.16
C GLY A 20 -15.33 -0.48 -2.73
N LEU A 21 -14.33 -0.08 -3.53
CA LEU A 21 -12.92 -0.30 -3.20
C LEU A 21 -12.51 0.32 -1.86
N PRO A 22 -12.61 1.65 -1.64
CA PRO A 22 -12.20 2.28 -0.38
C PRO A 22 -13.12 1.97 0.81
N MET A 23 -14.34 1.48 0.55
CA MET A 23 -15.32 1.22 1.59
C MET A 23 -14.89 0.09 2.52
N ARG A 24 -14.99 0.32 3.84
CA ARG A 24 -14.71 -0.68 4.87
C ARG A 24 -15.77 -1.79 4.85
N PRO A 25 -15.39 -3.06 4.71
CA PRO A 25 -16.33 -4.15 4.87
C PRO A 25 -16.54 -4.49 6.35
N LEU A 26 -17.76 -4.36 6.86
CA LEU A 26 -18.16 -4.91 8.17
C LEU A 26 -18.78 -6.29 8.00
N PHE A 27 -19.79 -6.36 7.14
CA PHE A 27 -20.28 -7.58 6.55
C PHE A 27 -19.96 -7.59 5.06
N GLY A 28 -19.82 -8.77 4.48
CA GLY A 28 -19.72 -8.91 3.05
C GLY A 28 -20.35 -10.19 2.54
N HIS A 29 -20.72 -10.18 1.28
CA HIS A 29 -21.11 -11.38 0.55
C HIS A 29 -20.22 -11.47 -0.68
N MET A 30 -19.59 -12.63 -0.85
CA MET A 30 -18.71 -12.88 -1.98
C MET A 30 -19.31 -13.96 -2.86
N SER A 31 -19.41 -13.66 -4.15
CA SER A 31 -19.84 -14.61 -5.18
C SER A 31 -18.74 -14.73 -6.23
N THR A 32 -18.22 -15.94 -6.41
CA THR A 32 -17.32 -16.30 -7.51
C THR A 32 -18.11 -17.13 -8.50
N THR A 33 -18.29 -16.61 -9.70
CA THR A 33 -19.11 -17.20 -10.75
C THR A 33 -18.24 -17.83 -11.84
N PHE A 34 -18.65 -19.01 -12.28
CA PHE A 34 -18.16 -19.69 -13.48
C PHE A 34 -19.24 -19.56 -14.55
N LEU A 35 -18.92 -18.93 -15.68
CA LEU A 35 -19.90 -18.57 -16.70
C LEU A 35 -20.10 -19.70 -17.71
N LYS A 36 -21.33 -19.89 -18.20
CA LYS A 36 -21.65 -20.86 -19.25
C LYS A 36 -20.95 -20.54 -20.57
N ASN A 37 -20.88 -19.25 -20.91
CA ASN A 37 -20.29 -18.75 -22.14
C ASN A 37 -19.40 -17.54 -21.84
N HIS A 38 -18.39 -17.34 -22.68
CA HIS A 38 -17.41 -16.24 -22.55
C HIS A 38 -17.43 -15.34 -23.79
N ASP A 39 -18.59 -15.13 -24.39
CA ASP A 39 -18.77 -14.30 -25.60
C ASP A 39 -19.18 -12.87 -25.25
N GLN A 40 -19.34 -12.04 -26.29
CA GLN A 40 -19.73 -10.63 -26.13
C GLN A 40 -21.16 -10.47 -25.60
N ASP A 41 -22.08 -11.36 -25.96
CA ASP A 41 -23.46 -11.33 -25.45
C ASP A 41 -23.49 -11.54 -23.92
N THR A 42 -22.67 -12.46 -23.41
CA THR A 42 -22.54 -12.67 -21.97
C THR A 42 -21.93 -11.45 -21.28
N HIS A 43 -20.92 -10.82 -21.88
CA HIS A 43 -20.34 -9.58 -21.38
C HIS A 43 -21.39 -8.46 -21.26
N ASP A 44 -22.17 -8.24 -22.32
CA ASP A 44 -23.13 -7.15 -22.37
C ASP A 44 -24.28 -7.35 -21.37
N LYS A 45 -24.71 -8.62 -21.15
CA LYS A 45 -25.69 -8.98 -20.12
C LYS A 45 -25.14 -8.78 -18.71
N LEU A 46 -23.91 -9.18 -18.43
CA LEU A 46 -23.27 -8.94 -17.14
C LEU A 46 -23.11 -7.44 -16.87
N LEU A 47 -22.70 -6.66 -17.87
CA LEU A 47 -22.57 -5.22 -17.76
C LEU A 47 -23.90 -4.55 -17.40
N ALA A 48 -24.99 -4.94 -18.07
CA ALA A 48 -26.33 -4.45 -17.74
C ALA A 48 -26.75 -4.83 -16.30
N LEU A 49 -26.41 -6.04 -15.85
CA LEU A 49 -26.68 -6.49 -14.49
C LEU A 49 -25.91 -5.67 -13.44
N ILE A 50 -24.63 -5.39 -13.71
CA ILE A 50 -23.77 -4.57 -12.85
C ILE A 50 -24.31 -3.14 -12.73
N GLN A 51 -24.75 -2.55 -13.85
CA GLN A 51 -25.32 -1.20 -13.86
C GLN A 51 -26.62 -1.12 -13.07
N LYS A 52 -27.51 -2.10 -13.24
CA LYS A 52 -28.73 -2.24 -12.43
C LYS A 52 -28.41 -2.37 -10.94
N LEU A 53 -27.38 -3.15 -10.58
CA LEU A 53 -26.92 -3.30 -9.21
C LEU A 53 -26.37 -1.98 -8.62
N ASP A 54 -25.63 -1.21 -9.42
CA ASP A 54 -25.13 0.12 -9.03
C ASP A 54 -26.26 1.10 -8.73
N GLU A 55 -27.24 1.20 -9.64
CA GLU A 55 -28.41 2.07 -9.47
C GLU A 55 -29.19 1.72 -8.20
N GLU A 56 -29.45 0.44 -7.98
CA GLU A 56 -30.18 -0.06 -6.81
C GLU A 56 -29.41 0.19 -5.51
N THR A 57 -28.11 -0.12 -5.50
CA THR A 57 -27.25 0.05 -4.31
C THR A 57 -27.09 1.52 -3.96
N SER A 58 -26.75 2.36 -4.93
CA SER A 58 -26.51 3.79 -4.70
C SER A 58 -27.77 4.54 -4.27
N LYS A 59 -28.95 4.12 -4.72
CA LYS A 59 -30.22 4.75 -4.37
C LYS A 59 -30.78 4.30 -3.02
N ASN A 60 -30.73 3.00 -2.74
CA ASN A 60 -31.45 2.43 -1.59
C ASN A 60 -30.53 2.06 -0.42
N TYR A 61 -29.22 1.95 -0.66
CA TYR A 61 -28.24 1.46 0.32
C TYR A 61 -26.97 2.32 0.32
N PRO A 62 -27.02 3.59 0.77
CA PRO A 62 -25.88 4.51 0.73
C PRO A 62 -24.67 4.01 1.53
N ASP A 63 -24.90 3.26 2.61
CA ASP A 63 -23.83 2.65 3.43
C ASP A 63 -23.38 1.26 2.92
N SER A 64 -23.78 0.88 1.70
CA SER A 64 -23.31 -0.34 1.04
C SER A 64 -22.70 -0.03 -0.32
N ALA A 65 -21.82 -0.92 -0.78
CA ALA A 65 -21.23 -0.86 -2.10
C ALA A 65 -20.75 -2.27 -2.49
N PHE A 66 -20.24 -2.41 -3.71
CA PHE A 66 -19.68 -3.67 -4.18
C PHE A 66 -18.40 -3.44 -4.98
N VAL A 67 -17.61 -4.49 -5.10
CA VAL A 67 -16.46 -4.56 -5.99
C VAL A 67 -16.68 -5.68 -7.00
N ILE A 68 -16.54 -5.35 -8.28
CA ILE A 68 -16.57 -6.29 -9.40
C ILE A 68 -15.14 -6.62 -9.81
N GLY A 69 -14.84 -7.92 -9.88
CA GLY A 69 -13.62 -8.44 -10.47
C GLY A 69 -13.93 -9.34 -11.67
N VAL A 70 -13.04 -9.36 -12.64
CA VAL A 70 -13.12 -10.24 -13.81
C VAL A 70 -11.79 -10.98 -13.94
N ALA A 71 -11.84 -12.24 -14.34
CA ALA A 71 -10.62 -12.97 -14.68
C ALA A 71 -9.81 -12.20 -15.73
N PRO A 72 -8.50 -11.95 -15.53
CA PRO A 72 -7.69 -11.15 -16.46
C PRO A 72 -7.76 -11.62 -17.91
N ALA A 73 -7.75 -12.94 -18.14
CA ALA A 73 -7.85 -13.54 -19.48
C ALA A 73 -9.24 -13.35 -20.12
N LEU A 74 -10.30 -13.34 -19.31
CA LEU A 74 -11.66 -13.08 -19.78
C LEU A 74 -11.84 -11.61 -20.16
N TRP A 75 -11.29 -10.70 -19.35
CA TRP A 75 -11.29 -9.28 -19.68
C TRP A 75 -10.53 -8.98 -20.98
N GLU A 76 -9.37 -9.63 -21.19
CA GLU A 76 -8.63 -9.53 -22.45
C GLU A 76 -9.45 -10.05 -23.63
N LYS A 77 -10.21 -11.14 -23.44
CA LYS A 77 -11.08 -11.68 -24.49
C LYS A 77 -12.21 -10.71 -24.88
N TRP A 78 -12.83 -10.04 -23.91
CA TRP A 78 -13.93 -9.11 -24.16
C TRP A 78 -13.48 -7.76 -24.71
N THR A 79 -12.34 -7.25 -24.25
CA THR A 79 -11.89 -5.88 -24.59
C THR A 79 -10.76 -5.83 -25.61
N GLY A 80 -10.07 -6.95 -25.83
CA GLY A 80 -8.81 -7.00 -26.58
C GLY A 80 -7.61 -6.40 -25.84
N ARG A 81 -7.80 -5.86 -24.62
CA ARG A 81 -6.70 -5.29 -23.83
C ARG A 81 -6.05 -6.37 -22.97
N LYS A 82 -4.76 -6.61 -23.22
CA LYS A 82 -3.97 -7.55 -22.44
C LYS A 82 -3.82 -7.08 -20.99
N ILE A 83 -4.21 -7.95 -20.05
CA ILE A 83 -4.02 -7.74 -18.61
C ILE A 83 -2.98 -8.76 -18.12
N PRO A 84 -1.68 -8.38 -18.04
CA PRO A 84 -0.64 -9.31 -17.64
C PRO A 84 -0.80 -9.66 -16.15
N VAL A 85 -0.84 -10.96 -15.86
CA VAL A 85 -0.80 -11.49 -14.50
C VAL A 85 0.17 -12.65 -14.42
N ASN A 86 0.90 -12.72 -13.32
CA ASN A 86 1.75 -13.84 -12.94
C ASN A 86 1.02 -14.67 -11.88
N ASN A 87 0.98 -16.00 -12.06
CA ASN A 87 0.33 -16.94 -11.15
C ASN A 87 1.24 -18.11 -10.76
N GLN A 88 2.56 -17.95 -10.89
CA GLN A 88 3.51 -19.04 -10.64
C GLN A 88 3.46 -19.51 -9.18
N VAL A 89 3.50 -18.59 -8.22
CA VAL A 89 3.51 -18.94 -6.80
C VAL A 89 2.15 -19.50 -6.38
N LEU A 90 1.05 -18.88 -6.83
CA LEU A 90 -0.29 -19.35 -6.48
C LEU A 90 -0.56 -20.79 -6.94
N LYS A 91 -0.10 -21.16 -8.16
CA LYS A 91 -0.32 -22.50 -8.73
C LYS A 91 0.52 -23.61 -8.10
N HIS A 92 1.69 -23.29 -7.57
CA HIS A 92 2.64 -24.29 -7.07
C HIS A 92 2.85 -24.23 -5.55
N GLY A 93 2.22 -23.27 -4.87
CA GLY A 93 2.35 -23.09 -3.43
C GLY A 93 1.66 -24.19 -2.65
N LEU A 94 2.40 -24.89 -1.79
CA LEU A 94 1.90 -26.06 -1.06
C LEU A 94 0.75 -25.74 -0.08
N HIS A 95 0.68 -24.50 0.40
CA HIS A 95 -0.37 -23.99 1.29
C HIS A 95 -1.46 -23.18 0.58
N LEU A 96 -1.40 -23.09 -0.76
CA LEU A 96 -2.28 -22.27 -1.58
C LEU A 96 -3.02 -23.16 -2.59
N GLN A 97 -4.15 -22.66 -3.07
CA GLN A 97 -4.93 -23.30 -4.12
C GLN A 97 -5.49 -22.26 -5.08
N ASP A 98 -5.18 -22.43 -6.36
CA ASP A 98 -5.77 -21.68 -7.48
C ASP A 98 -7.02 -22.43 -7.96
N THR A 99 -8.19 -21.92 -7.61
CA THR A 99 -9.49 -22.50 -8.04
C THR A 99 -10.07 -21.79 -9.25
N GLY A 100 -9.43 -20.72 -9.74
CA GLY A 100 -9.98 -19.89 -10.81
C GLY A 100 -11.31 -19.23 -10.44
N GLY A 101 -12.10 -18.95 -11.47
CA GLY A 101 -13.34 -18.17 -11.42
C GLY A 101 -13.33 -17.12 -12.52
N ASP A 102 -14.50 -16.85 -13.11
CA ASP A 102 -14.62 -15.94 -14.26
C ASP A 102 -14.99 -14.52 -13.82
N PHE A 103 -15.91 -14.44 -12.85
CA PHE A 103 -16.51 -13.19 -12.41
C PHE A 103 -16.66 -13.16 -10.88
N LEU A 104 -16.24 -12.05 -10.27
CA LEU A 104 -16.29 -11.81 -8.83
C LEU A 104 -17.27 -10.68 -8.53
N VAL A 105 -18.19 -10.92 -7.61
CA VAL A 105 -18.96 -9.87 -6.93
C VAL A 105 -18.62 -9.90 -5.45
N TYR A 106 -18.10 -8.80 -4.93
CA TYR A 106 -17.83 -8.63 -3.50
C TYR A 106 -18.66 -7.48 -2.93
N ILE A 107 -19.78 -7.82 -2.32
CA ILE A 107 -20.71 -6.87 -1.69
C ILE A 107 -20.22 -6.56 -0.29
N LYS A 108 -20.34 -5.29 0.10
CA LYS A 108 -20.02 -4.77 1.42
C LYS A 108 -21.22 -4.03 1.98
N SER A 109 -21.54 -4.32 3.22
CA SER A 109 -22.69 -3.74 3.90
C SER A 109 -22.40 -3.54 5.39
N PRO A 110 -23.21 -2.71 6.09
CA PRO A 110 -23.09 -2.57 7.53
C PRO A 110 -23.53 -3.83 8.28
N ASP A 111 -24.41 -4.64 7.68
CA ASP A 111 -24.99 -5.83 8.31
C ASP A 111 -25.40 -6.91 7.30
N LYS A 112 -25.62 -8.13 7.81
CA LYS A 112 -25.98 -9.32 7.02
C LYS A 112 -27.32 -9.19 6.29
N VAL A 113 -28.32 -8.59 6.93
CA VAL A 113 -29.67 -8.47 6.37
C VAL A 113 -29.64 -7.56 5.14
N THR A 114 -28.92 -6.45 5.23
CA THR A 114 -28.73 -5.52 4.11
C THR A 114 -28.00 -6.17 2.95
N ALA A 115 -26.91 -6.91 3.20
CA ALA A 115 -26.21 -7.64 2.13
C ALA A 115 -27.11 -8.67 1.45
N HIS A 116 -27.86 -9.48 2.20
CA HIS A 116 -28.76 -10.48 1.63
C HIS A 116 -29.86 -9.86 0.76
N LYS A 117 -30.38 -8.69 1.15
CA LYS A 117 -31.32 -7.93 0.31
C LYS A 117 -30.66 -7.52 -1.00
N ILE A 118 -29.44 -6.97 -0.96
CA ILE A 118 -28.71 -6.57 -2.18
C ILE A 118 -28.41 -7.80 -3.06
N VAL A 119 -27.99 -8.93 -2.49
CA VAL A 119 -27.78 -10.18 -3.25
C VAL A 119 -29.05 -10.61 -3.97
N SER A 120 -30.19 -10.56 -3.28
CA SER A 120 -31.46 -11.00 -3.85
C SER A 120 -31.94 -10.18 -5.06
N THR A 121 -31.40 -8.98 -5.30
CA THR A 121 -31.82 -8.14 -6.44
C THR A 121 -31.21 -8.56 -7.78
N PHE A 122 -30.11 -9.34 -7.77
CA PHE A 122 -29.37 -9.70 -8.98
C PHE A 122 -29.00 -11.19 -9.08
N ILE A 123 -29.04 -11.96 -7.99
CA ILE A 123 -28.53 -13.33 -7.98
C ILE A 123 -29.27 -14.28 -8.93
N GLU A 124 -30.59 -14.10 -9.09
CA GLU A 124 -31.40 -14.91 -10.03
C GLU A 124 -30.98 -14.66 -11.48
N ASP A 125 -30.83 -13.40 -11.87
CA ASP A 125 -30.34 -13.00 -13.20
C ASP A 125 -28.91 -13.56 -13.44
N LEU A 126 -28.07 -13.59 -12.40
CA LEU A 126 -26.71 -14.15 -12.49
C LEU A 126 -26.72 -15.68 -12.68
N PHE A 127 -27.64 -16.42 -12.05
CA PHE A 127 -27.77 -17.87 -12.24
C PHE A 127 -28.12 -18.25 -13.69
N GLU A 128 -28.80 -17.39 -14.44
CA GLU A 128 -29.08 -17.64 -15.85
C GLU A 128 -27.80 -17.70 -16.70
N LEU A 129 -26.79 -16.90 -16.34
CA LEU A 129 -25.50 -16.80 -17.05
C LEU A 129 -24.44 -17.77 -16.49
N ALA A 130 -24.59 -18.21 -15.25
CA ALA A 130 -23.63 -19.03 -14.54
C ALA A 130 -23.84 -20.54 -14.79
N GLU A 131 -22.73 -21.26 -14.99
CA GLU A 131 -22.68 -22.72 -14.83
C GLU A 131 -22.64 -23.08 -13.34
N ASP A 132 -21.85 -22.35 -12.55
CA ASP A 132 -21.77 -22.50 -11.10
C ASP A 132 -21.50 -21.15 -10.41
N ILE A 133 -21.94 -21.02 -9.16
CA ILE A 133 -21.70 -19.84 -8.32
C ILE A 133 -21.30 -20.31 -6.92
N HIS A 134 -20.04 -20.08 -6.57
CA HIS A 134 -19.56 -20.25 -5.22
C HIS A 134 -19.88 -19.00 -4.40
N GLN A 135 -20.72 -19.15 -3.38
CA GLN A 135 -21.13 -18.06 -2.50
C GLN A 135 -20.55 -18.23 -1.09
N LEU A 136 -20.14 -17.12 -0.49
CA LEU A 136 -19.62 -17.09 0.87
C LEU A 136 -20.10 -15.83 1.60
N ASP A 137 -20.83 -16.04 2.70
CA ASP A 137 -21.20 -14.99 3.64
C ASP A 137 -20.01 -14.70 4.56
N LEU A 138 -19.69 -13.41 4.73
CA LEU A 138 -18.49 -12.93 5.42
C LEU A 138 -18.88 -11.90 6.48
N GLY A 139 -18.25 -11.96 7.65
CA GLY A 139 -18.60 -11.04 8.73
C GLY A 139 -17.47 -10.79 9.72
N LYS A 140 -17.25 -9.52 10.06
CA LYS A 140 -16.36 -9.13 11.16
C LYS A 140 -17.10 -9.10 12.49
N ARG A 141 -16.35 -9.38 13.54
CA ARG A 141 -16.74 -9.08 14.91
C ARG A 141 -16.87 -7.57 15.10
N LEU A 142 -17.71 -7.15 16.05
CA LEU A 142 -17.92 -5.73 16.37
C LEU A 142 -16.63 -5.02 16.83
N ASP A 143 -15.70 -5.76 17.45
CA ASP A 143 -14.39 -5.26 17.87
C ASP A 143 -13.35 -5.24 16.73
N GLY A 144 -13.71 -5.68 15.53
CA GLY A 144 -12.84 -5.73 14.35
C GLY A 144 -11.72 -6.78 14.43
N ARG A 145 -11.73 -7.64 15.45
CA ARG A 145 -10.68 -8.62 15.68
C ARG A 145 -10.95 -9.94 14.95
N VAL A 146 -9.86 -10.61 14.59
CA VAL A 146 -9.83 -11.93 13.94
C VAL A 146 -9.00 -12.91 14.77
N MET A 147 -8.95 -14.15 14.31
CA MET A 147 -8.35 -15.30 14.98
C MET A 147 -8.96 -15.47 16.38
N GLY A 148 -10.28 -15.57 16.45
CA GLY A 148 -11.01 -15.80 17.71
C GLY A 148 -11.12 -14.54 18.56
N GLY A 149 -11.21 -13.38 17.90
CA GLY A 149 -11.29 -12.07 18.56
C GLY A 149 -9.98 -11.62 19.19
N ARG A 150 -8.83 -12.12 18.74
CA ARG A 150 -7.53 -11.85 19.36
C ARG A 150 -6.79 -10.69 18.70
N TYR A 151 -6.61 -10.71 17.39
CA TYR A 151 -5.77 -9.74 16.69
C TYR A 151 -6.61 -8.73 15.91
N VAL A 152 -6.24 -7.46 15.95
CA VAL A 152 -6.84 -6.46 15.06
C VAL A 152 -6.25 -6.64 13.67
N ASP A 153 -7.11 -6.89 12.68
CA ASP A 153 -6.69 -6.91 11.26
C ASP A 153 -6.71 -5.47 10.70
N HIS A 154 -6.37 -5.24 9.42
CA HIS A 154 -6.49 -3.97 8.69
C HIS A 154 -5.69 -2.74 9.17
N ILE A 155 -5.05 -2.74 10.35
CA ILE A 155 -4.29 -1.60 10.91
C ILE A 155 -3.27 -0.97 9.93
N THR A 156 -2.67 -1.77 9.05
CA THR A 156 -1.64 -1.32 8.11
C THR A 156 -2.15 -0.91 6.73
N ASN A 157 -3.46 -0.98 6.49
CA ASN A 157 -4.05 -0.56 5.22
C ASN A 157 -3.75 0.90 4.91
N PRO A 158 -3.79 1.29 3.62
CA PRO A 158 -3.89 2.70 3.27
C PRO A 158 -5.14 3.29 3.95
N ASN A 159 -4.96 4.44 4.61
CA ASN A 159 -5.98 5.11 5.43
C ASN A 159 -6.33 6.50 4.88
N ASP A 160 -5.75 6.88 3.74
CA ASP A 160 -5.87 8.22 3.18
C ASP A 160 -5.98 8.16 1.66
N PRO A 161 -6.67 9.13 1.03
CA PRO A 161 -6.84 9.20 -0.43
C PRO A 161 -5.54 9.10 -1.23
N ILE A 162 -4.43 9.64 -0.70
CA ILE A 162 -3.15 9.67 -1.42
C ILE A 162 -2.56 8.27 -1.47
N SER A 163 -2.48 7.57 -0.34
CA SER A 163 -2.01 6.18 -0.30
C SER A 163 -2.93 5.25 -1.11
N LEU A 164 -4.26 5.47 -1.07
CA LEU A 164 -5.21 4.71 -1.88
C LEU A 164 -4.93 4.89 -3.38
N ALA A 165 -4.86 6.13 -3.85
CA ALA A 165 -4.59 6.41 -5.26
C ALA A 165 -3.21 5.93 -5.71
N GLU A 166 -2.18 6.05 -4.86
CA GLU A 166 -0.81 5.68 -5.26
C GLU A 166 -0.50 4.19 -5.18
N ASP A 167 -1.04 3.45 -4.20
CA ASP A 167 -0.68 2.05 -3.97
C ASP A 167 -1.73 1.07 -4.52
N ILE A 168 -2.98 1.52 -4.67
CA ILE A 168 -4.12 0.65 -4.95
C ILE A 168 -4.66 0.82 -6.36
N LEU A 169 -4.61 2.04 -6.89
CA LEU A 169 -5.20 2.36 -8.19
C LEU A 169 -4.15 2.50 -9.28
N VAL A 170 -4.51 2.05 -10.48
CA VAL A 170 -3.74 2.30 -11.70
C VAL A 170 -3.94 3.76 -12.09
N ASP A 171 -2.83 4.49 -12.23
CA ASP A 171 -2.79 5.86 -12.74
C ASP A 171 -2.47 5.80 -14.24
N SER A 172 -3.49 5.99 -15.07
CA SER A 172 -3.37 5.96 -16.52
C SER A 172 -4.07 7.17 -17.17
N ASN A 173 -3.74 7.44 -18.43
CA ASN A 173 -4.45 8.43 -19.24
C ASN A 173 -5.54 7.81 -20.13
N ASP A 174 -5.89 6.54 -19.89
CA ASP A 174 -6.86 5.77 -20.67
C ASP A 174 -8.03 5.31 -19.78
N THR A 175 -8.92 4.47 -20.31
CA THR A 175 -10.14 4.02 -19.61
C THR A 175 -9.87 3.18 -18.36
N ASP A 176 -8.70 2.57 -18.24
CA ASP A 176 -8.26 1.80 -17.06
C ASP A 176 -7.82 2.67 -15.87
N ASN A 177 -7.84 3.99 -15.99
CA ASN A 177 -7.54 4.87 -14.86
C ASN A 177 -8.50 4.58 -13.69
N GLY A 178 -7.97 4.36 -12.50
CA GLY A 178 -8.77 3.94 -11.33
C GLY A 178 -9.09 2.44 -11.25
N SER A 179 -8.61 1.64 -12.20
CA SER A 179 -8.64 0.17 -12.08
C SER A 179 -7.67 -0.35 -11.02
N SER A 180 -7.77 -1.62 -10.66
CA SER A 180 -6.92 -2.27 -9.67
C SER A 180 -6.74 -3.77 -9.99
N PHE A 181 -5.86 -4.43 -9.27
CA PHE A 181 -5.75 -5.89 -9.23
C PHE A 181 -6.22 -6.41 -7.89
N GLY A 182 -7.03 -7.46 -7.92
CA GLY A 182 -7.53 -8.17 -6.75
C GLY A 182 -6.83 -9.52 -6.57
N PHE A 183 -6.65 -9.93 -5.33
CA PHE A 183 -6.29 -11.30 -4.98
C PHE A 183 -7.23 -11.79 -3.88
N THR A 184 -7.78 -12.98 -4.08
CA THR A 184 -8.66 -13.64 -3.11
C THR A 184 -8.11 -15.00 -2.74
N GLN A 185 -8.14 -15.35 -1.44
CA GLN A 185 -7.80 -16.69 -0.97
C GLN A 185 -8.62 -17.04 0.28
N LYS A 186 -9.38 -18.12 0.24
CA LYS A 186 -10.08 -18.70 1.40
C LYS A 186 -9.07 -19.50 2.22
N PHE A 187 -8.82 -19.07 3.44
CA PHE A 187 -7.96 -19.76 4.40
C PHE A 187 -8.80 -20.34 5.54
N ILE A 188 -8.60 -21.62 5.86
CA ILE A 188 -9.14 -22.25 7.07
C ILE A 188 -8.08 -22.24 8.17
N PHE A 189 -8.50 -22.03 9.42
CA PHE A 189 -7.63 -22.09 10.60
C PHE A 189 -7.48 -23.51 11.15
N ASP A 190 -6.26 -23.90 11.50
CA ASP A 190 -5.99 -25.06 12.34
C ASP A 190 -6.16 -24.68 13.83
N TRP A 191 -7.42 -24.73 14.30
CA TRP A 191 -7.75 -24.38 15.68
C TRP A 191 -7.07 -25.22 16.75
N PRO A 192 -6.93 -26.56 16.61
CA PRO A 192 -6.14 -27.36 17.53
C PRO A 192 -4.73 -26.81 17.73
N ASP A 193 -4.01 -26.53 16.65
CA ASP A 193 -2.64 -26.02 16.73
C ASP A 193 -2.60 -24.60 17.25
N VAL A 194 -3.50 -23.71 16.78
CA VAL A 194 -3.60 -22.33 17.30
C VAL A 194 -3.88 -22.32 18.81
N THR A 195 -4.76 -23.18 19.30
CA THR A 195 -5.13 -23.22 20.72
C THR A 195 -4.01 -23.78 21.60
N SER A 196 -3.14 -24.63 21.04
CA SER A 196 -2.00 -25.20 21.77
C SER A 196 -0.88 -24.18 22.07
N GLN A 197 -0.83 -23.08 21.32
CA GLN A 197 0.27 -22.12 21.40
C GLN A 197 0.09 -21.11 22.55
N PRO A 198 1.16 -20.82 23.32
CA PRO A 198 1.15 -19.72 24.28
C PRO A 198 0.88 -18.37 23.62
N GLY A 199 0.35 -17.43 24.41
CA GLY A 199 0.04 -16.08 23.94
C GLY A 199 1.22 -15.40 23.22
N GLU A 200 2.37 -15.34 23.88
CA GLU A 200 3.56 -14.70 23.31
C GLU A 200 4.09 -15.42 22.06
N ALA A 201 3.90 -16.74 21.93
CA ALA A 201 4.30 -17.48 20.74
C ALA A 201 3.48 -17.04 19.51
N LEU A 202 2.16 -16.91 19.67
CA LEU A 202 1.29 -16.41 18.59
C LEU A 202 1.58 -14.93 18.27
N ASN A 203 1.92 -14.10 19.26
CA ASN A 203 2.33 -12.73 19.01
C ASN A 203 3.61 -12.68 18.16
N ALA A 204 4.56 -13.60 18.39
CA ALA A 204 5.78 -13.72 17.59
C ALA A 204 5.51 -14.27 16.17
N VAL A 205 4.53 -15.17 16.01
CA VAL A 205 4.09 -15.68 14.69
C VAL A 205 3.52 -14.54 13.85
N ILE A 206 2.60 -13.74 14.40
CA ILE A 206 2.01 -12.61 13.69
C ILE A 206 3.01 -11.45 13.54
N GLY A 207 3.89 -11.27 14.53
CA GLY A 207 4.77 -10.12 14.70
C GLY A 207 4.08 -8.89 15.30
N ARG A 208 2.87 -9.06 15.82
CA ARG A 208 2.10 -8.02 16.53
C ARG A 208 1.45 -8.57 17.79
N ARG A 209 1.26 -7.68 18.76
CA ARG A 209 0.45 -7.92 19.95
C ARG A 209 -1.04 -7.71 19.60
N PRO A 210 -1.96 -8.21 20.44
CA PRO A 210 -3.40 -8.06 20.21
C PRO A 210 -3.86 -6.61 19.98
N ASP A 211 -3.26 -5.62 20.63
CA ASP A 211 -3.58 -4.20 20.48
C ASP A 211 -3.05 -3.56 19.17
N GLY A 212 -2.31 -4.33 18.36
CA GLY A 212 -1.69 -3.88 17.13
C GLY A 212 -0.26 -3.40 17.30
N GLU A 213 0.30 -3.37 18.51
CA GLU A 213 1.71 -3.00 18.73
C GLU A 213 2.63 -4.00 18.01
N ILE A 214 3.66 -3.49 17.34
CA ILE A 214 4.67 -4.34 16.69
C ILE A 214 5.55 -4.99 17.75
N VAL A 215 5.74 -6.30 17.65
CA VAL A 215 6.64 -7.02 18.56
C VAL A 215 8.08 -6.71 18.16
N SER A 216 8.71 -5.75 18.84
CA SER A 216 10.06 -5.25 18.54
C SER A 216 11.21 -6.15 19.02
N GLN A 217 10.94 -7.44 19.33
CA GLN A 217 11.97 -8.33 19.87
C GLN A 217 12.95 -8.80 18.78
N GLN A 218 14.19 -9.00 19.22
CA GLN A 218 15.43 -9.21 18.46
C GLN A 218 15.21 -9.83 17.07
N LYS A 219 15.72 -9.16 16.03
CA LYS A 219 15.59 -9.48 14.59
C LYS A 219 15.48 -10.98 14.27
N TYR A 220 16.34 -11.82 14.83
CA TYR A 220 16.37 -13.27 14.57
C TYR A 220 15.12 -14.04 15.03
N LEU A 221 14.35 -13.53 16.00
CA LEU A 221 13.11 -14.15 16.49
C LEU A 221 11.90 -13.82 15.62
N THR A 222 12.01 -12.83 14.73
CA THR A 222 10.88 -12.30 13.95
C THR A 222 11.11 -12.37 12.44
N GLU A 223 12.24 -12.87 11.93
CA GLU A 223 12.50 -12.95 10.47
C GLU A 223 11.46 -13.78 9.70
N ASN A 224 10.83 -14.74 10.39
CA ASN A 224 9.74 -15.58 9.88
C ASN A 224 8.35 -15.17 10.38
N ALA A 225 8.22 -14.03 11.06
CA ALA A 225 6.92 -13.50 11.46
C ALA A 225 6.13 -12.98 10.25
N HIS A 226 4.81 -13.18 10.27
CA HIS A 226 3.93 -12.84 9.16
C HIS A 226 4.09 -11.39 8.67
N ILE A 227 4.14 -10.43 9.60
CA ILE A 227 4.33 -9.01 9.25
C ILE A 227 5.63 -8.75 8.47
N ASN A 228 6.70 -9.49 8.77
CA ASN A 228 7.98 -9.34 8.09
C ASN A 228 7.95 -9.99 6.70
N ARG A 229 7.26 -11.12 6.55
CA ARG A 229 7.13 -11.82 5.26
C ARG A 229 6.21 -11.09 4.30
N ALA A 230 5.12 -10.53 4.81
CA ALA A 230 4.19 -9.70 4.04
C ALA A 230 4.76 -8.31 3.68
N HIS A 231 5.85 -7.89 4.33
CA HIS A 231 6.49 -6.62 4.02
C HIS A 231 7.34 -6.76 2.75
N THR A 232 7.01 -5.97 1.73
CA THR A 232 7.79 -5.88 0.49
C THR A 232 8.11 -4.43 0.15
N LEU A 233 9.29 -4.24 -0.45
CA LEU A 233 9.75 -2.96 -0.98
C LEU A 233 9.77 -3.04 -2.51
N ASP A 234 9.46 -1.92 -3.17
CA ASP A 234 9.60 -1.77 -4.62
C ASP A 234 11.08 -1.54 -5.03
N ALA A 235 11.31 -1.32 -6.32
CA ALA A 235 12.65 -1.03 -6.86
C ALA A 235 13.25 0.28 -6.31
N ASN A 236 12.41 1.19 -5.82
CA ASN A 236 12.85 2.43 -5.21
C ASN A 236 13.07 2.29 -3.70
N LEU A 237 12.87 1.11 -3.09
CA LEU A 237 12.87 0.90 -1.64
C LEU A 237 11.70 1.58 -0.91
N ASP A 238 10.58 1.78 -1.61
CA ASP A 238 9.33 2.24 -1.00
C ASP A 238 8.47 1.03 -0.64
N GLN A 239 7.94 1.01 0.60
CA GLN A 239 6.91 0.05 0.97
C GLN A 239 5.58 0.46 0.34
N ARG A 240 5.18 -0.25 -0.73
CA ARG A 240 3.89 -0.07 -1.39
C ARG A 240 2.84 -0.95 -0.71
N LYS A 241 1.74 -0.35 -0.27
CA LYS A 241 0.74 -1.05 0.54
C LYS A 241 -0.16 -1.96 -0.30
N LEU A 242 -0.83 -2.89 0.38
CA LEU A 242 -2.04 -3.55 -0.10
C LEU A 242 -3.24 -2.96 0.65
N LEU A 243 -4.39 -2.87 -0.01
CA LEU A 243 -5.66 -2.63 0.66
C LEU A 243 -6.28 -3.98 1.00
N ARG A 244 -6.09 -4.44 2.24
CA ARG A 244 -6.55 -5.75 2.70
C ARG A 244 -7.95 -5.62 3.29
N GLN A 245 -8.89 -6.35 2.72
CA GLN A 245 -10.30 -6.32 3.10
C GLN A 245 -10.78 -7.72 3.46
N ALA A 246 -9.89 -8.46 4.13
CA ALA A 246 -10.18 -9.79 4.61
C ALA A 246 -11.32 -9.77 5.64
N LEU A 247 -12.16 -10.80 5.56
CA LEU A 247 -13.29 -11.00 6.47
C LEU A 247 -13.36 -12.46 6.93
N PRO A 248 -13.63 -12.71 8.22
CA PRO A 248 -13.94 -14.04 8.72
C PRO A 248 -15.19 -14.63 8.08
N PHE A 249 -15.27 -15.96 8.04
CA PHE A 249 -16.46 -16.69 7.61
C PHE A 249 -16.76 -17.86 8.54
N ASN A 250 -18.05 -18.21 8.61
CA ASN A 250 -18.63 -19.27 9.43
C ASN A 250 -18.24 -19.21 10.93
N GLU A 251 -18.87 -20.07 11.73
CA GLU A 251 -18.41 -20.35 13.09
C GLU A 251 -17.77 -21.74 13.10
N SER A 252 -16.72 -21.91 13.91
CA SER A 252 -16.10 -23.20 14.12
C SER A 252 -17.07 -24.12 14.85
N ASN A 253 -17.19 -25.36 14.35
CA ASN A 253 -18.10 -26.38 14.88
C ASN A 253 -17.93 -26.65 16.39
N GLU A 254 -16.74 -26.40 16.94
CA GLU A 254 -16.43 -26.66 18.35
C GLU A 254 -16.71 -25.45 19.26
N HIS A 255 -16.70 -24.24 18.71
CA HIS A 255 -16.87 -23.00 19.49
C HIS A 255 -17.50 -21.89 18.66
N ALA A 256 -18.75 -21.53 19.00
CA ALA A 256 -19.52 -20.44 18.38
C ALA A 256 -18.85 -19.05 18.42
N SER A 257 -17.78 -18.86 19.20
CA SER A 257 -17.02 -17.59 19.25
C SER A 257 -15.77 -17.59 18.38
N ARG A 258 -15.49 -18.67 17.68
CA ARG A 258 -14.37 -18.83 16.75
C ARG A 258 -14.91 -18.90 15.33
N GLU A 259 -14.29 -18.17 14.42
CA GLU A 259 -14.54 -18.31 12.99
C GLU A 259 -13.94 -19.62 12.43
N GLU A 260 -14.49 -20.17 11.35
CA GLU A 260 -13.87 -21.34 10.68
C GLU A 260 -12.57 -20.94 9.97
N GLY A 261 -12.56 -19.73 9.40
CA GLY A 261 -11.43 -19.22 8.65
C GLY A 261 -11.60 -17.76 8.28
N ILE A 262 -10.74 -17.30 7.37
CA ILE A 262 -10.76 -15.96 6.82
C ILE A 262 -10.73 -16.00 5.29
N MET A 263 -11.60 -15.22 4.66
CA MET A 263 -11.50 -14.93 3.23
C MET A 263 -10.55 -13.75 3.06
N PHE A 264 -9.31 -14.03 2.65
CA PHE A 264 -8.35 -12.99 2.32
C PHE A 264 -8.80 -12.33 1.02
N VAL A 265 -8.92 -11.01 1.05
CA VAL A 265 -9.22 -10.18 -0.11
C VAL A 265 -8.26 -9.01 -0.06
N ALA A 266 -7.53 -8.76 -1.13
CA ALA A 266 -6.61 -7.63 -1.17
C ALA A 266 -6.57 -7.00 -2.56
N PHE A 267 -6.32 -5.69 -2.57
CA PHE A 267 -6.23 -4.88 -3.79
C PHE A 267 -4.89 -4.15 -3.87
N CYS A 268 -4.35 -4.02 -5.08
CA CYS A 268 -3.21 -3.16 -5.36
C CYS A 268 -3.12 -2.80 -6.85
N ASN A 269 -2.31 -1.79 -7.19
CA ASN A 269 -2.12 -1.37 -8.58
C ASN A 269 -1.06 -2.16 -9.38
N GLU A 270 -0.46 -3.18 -8.76
CA GLU A 270 0.63 -3.95 -9.36
C GLU A 270 0.51 -5.41 -8.95
N GLN A 271 0.00 -6.26 -9.85
CA GLN A 271 -0.32 -7.65 -9.52
C GLN A 271 0.88 -8.45 -9.00
N ASP A 272 2.08 -8.23 -9.56
CA ASP A 272 3.31 -8.91 -9.13
C ASP A 272 3.64 -8.69 -7.64
N ARG A 273 3.09 -7.65 -7.01
CA ARG A 273 3.23 -7.41 -5.57
C ARG A 273 2.63 -8.56 -4.75
N PHE A 274 1.52 -9.14 -5.20
CA PHE A 274 0.92 -10.30 -4.54
C PHE A 274 1.86 -11.51 -4.63
N GLU A 275 2.35 -11.83 -5.83
CA GLU A 275 3.26 -12.95 -6.07
C GLU A 275 4.55 -12.81 -5.25
N LYS A 276 5.13 -11.60 -5.17
CA LYS A 276 6.31 -11.32 -4.33
C LYS A 276 6.02 -11.56 -2.85
N ILE A 277 4.86 -11.14 -2.36
CA ILE A 277 4.43 -11.37 -0.97
C ILE A 277 4.24 -12.87 -0.72
N LEU A 278 3.52 -13.58 -1.60
CA LEU A 278 3.29 -15.02 -1.46
C LEU A 278 4.60 -15.81 -1.52
N GLN A 279 5.53 -15.45 -2.42
CA GLN A 279 6.85 -16.08 -2.49
C GLN A 279 7.62 -15.88 -1.19
N ASN A 280 7.59 -14.66 -0.63
CA ASN A 280 8.19 -14.41 0.67
C ASN A 280 7.51 -15.24 1.76
N MET A 281 6.19 -15.43 1.71
CA MET A 281 5.50 -16.22 2.71
C MET A 281 5.83 -17.71 2.63
N LEU A 282 5.95 -18.28 1.42
CA LEU A 282 6.30 -19.70 1.26
C LEU A 282 7.78 -19.99 1.58
N GLY A 283 8.63 -18.98 1.46
CA GLY A 283 10.07 -19.13 1.66
C GLY A 283 10.73 -19.93 0.54
N ASP A 284 12.00 -19.62 0.26
CA ASP A 284 12.74 -20.25 -0.84
C ASP A 284 14.24 -20.40 -0.57
N SER A 285 14.70 -20.02 0.63
CA SER A 285 16.10 -20.13 1.04
C SER A 285 16.24 -20.07 2.57
N PRO A 286 17.38 -20.50 3.14
CA PRO A 286 17.63 -20.39 4.59
C PRO A 286 17.53 -18.95 5.14
N GLU A 287 17.86 -17.96 4.31
CA GLU A 287 17.73 -16.52 4.65
C GLU A 287 16.29 -16.00 4.48
N ARG A 288 15.42 -16.78 3.83
CA ARG A 288 14.00 -16.50 3.65
C ARG A 288 13.16 -17.70 4.10
N PRO A 289 13.10 -17.97 5.43
CA PRO A 289 12.29 -19.06 5.97
C PRO A 289 10.79 -18.88 5.68
N LEU A 290 10.07 -19.99 5.72
CA LEU A 290 8.60 -20.05 5.66
C LEU A 290 7.97 -19.12 6.70
N ASP A 291 6.90 -18.43 6.31
CA ASP A 291 6.04 -17.69 7.22
C ASP A 291 5.39 -18.63 8.24
N ARG A 292 5.64 -18.40 9.53
CA ARG A 292 5.09 -19.25 10.60
C ARG A 292 3.57 -19.25 10.63
N LEU A 293 2.90 -18.24 10.07
CA LEU A 293 1.44 -18.24 9.99
C LEU A 293 0.94 -19.39 9.10
N MET A 294 1.72 -19.83 8.11
CA MET A 294 1.35 -20.91 7.18
C MET A 294 1.23 -22.28 7.87
N ASP A 295 1.82 -22.45 9.06
CA ASP A 295 1.63 -23.64 9.88
C ASP A 295 0.19 -23.71 10.45
N PHE A 296 -0.50 -22.58 10.56
CA PHE A 296 -1.83 -22.47 11.18
C PHE A 296 -2.97 -22.21 10.19
N VAL A 297 -2.66 -22.04 8.90
CA VAL A 297 -3.64 -21.76 7.86
C VAL A 297 -3.45 -22.66 6.65
N LYS A 298 -4.57 -23.05 6.03
CA LYS A 298 -4.57 -23.77 4.76
C LYS A 298 -5.43 -23.04 3.74
N GLY A 299 -4.86 -22.73 2.58
CA GLY A 299 -5.60 -22.19 1.44
C GLY A 299 -6.46 -23.27 0.79
N GLU A 300 -7.75 -23.01 0.67
CA GLU A 300 -8.71 -23.92 0.02
C GLU A 300 -9.09 -23.49 -1.39
N GLY A 301 -9.02 -22.20 -1.69
CA GLY A 301 -9.33 -21.70 -3.02
C GLY A 301 -9.15 -20.21 -3.13
N GLY A 302 -8.94 -19.73 -4.34
CA GLY A 302 -8.55 -18.36 -4.63
C GLY A 302 -8.10 -18.18 -6.06
N THR A 303 -7.89 -16.93 -6.46
CA THR A 303 -7.44 -16.54 -7.80
C THR A 303 -7.08 -15.04 -7.82
N TYR A 304 -6.54 -14.59 -8.95
CA TYR A 304 -6.30 -13.18 -9.26
C TYR A 304 -7.42 -12.60 -10.10
N TRP A 305 -7.71 -11.32 -9.85
CA TRP A 305 -8.77 -10.57 -10.49
C TRP A 305 -8.21 -9.28 -11.11
N TYR A 306 -8.66 -8.95 -12.30
CA TYR A 306 -8.66 -7.57 -12.76
C TYR A 306 -9.89 -6.88 -12.17
N ILE A 307 -9.72 -5.71 -11.57
CA ILE A 307 -10.81 -4.89 -11.03
C ILE A 307 -10.98 -3.69 -11.97
N PRO A 308 -11.95 -3.73 -12.90
CA PRO A 308 -12.14 -2.64 -13.86
C PRO A 308 -12.43 -1.31 -13.17
N SER A 309 -12.11 -0.20 -13.83
CA SER A 309 -12.51 1.12 -13.34
C SER A 309 -14.03 1.28 -13.36
N ALA A 310 -14.56 2.22 -12.57
CA ALA A 310 -15.96 2.60 -12.64
C ALA A 310 -16.34 3.11 -14.04
N GLY A 311 -15.41 3.77 -14.73
CA GLY A 311 -15.58 4.21 -16.11
C GLY A 311 -15.71 3.05 -17.10
N GLU A 312 -14.92 1.99 -16.95
CA GLU A 312 -15.00 0.79 -17.79
C GLU A 312 -16.33 0.06 -17.63
N LEU A 313 -16.90 0.05 -16.42
CA LEU A 313 -18.20 -0.58 -16.14
C LEU A 313 -19.38 0.39 -16.33
N SER A 314 -19.11 1.67 -16.57
CA SER A 314 -20.11 2.75 -16.60
C SER A 314 -21.00 2.77 -15.34
N ILE A 315 -20.37 2.66 -14.16
CA ILE A 315 -21.01 2.74 -12.84
C ILE A 315 -20.51 3.94 -12.04
N THR A 316 -21.12 4.15 -10.88
CA THR A 316 -20.75 5.21 -9.95
C THR A 316 -19.36 4.97 -9.36
N GLY A 317 -18.50 5.99 -9.49
CA GLY A 317 -17.15 5.99 -8.93
C GLY A 317 -17.10 6.47 -7.48
N VAL A 318 -15.89 6.50 -6.91
CA VAL A 318 -15.66 7.00 -5.54
C VAL A 318 -15.93 8.51 -5.47
N THR A 319 -16.60 8.93 -4.41
CA THR A 319 -16.71 10.33 -3.99
C THR A 319 -15.80 10.57 -2.78
N PRO A 320 -14.65 11.27 -2.93
CA PRO A 320 -13.76 11.57 -1.81
C PRO A 320 -14.50 12.32 -0.69
N GLY A 321 -14.22 11.92 0.55
CA GLY A 321 -14.87 12.44 1.76
C GLY A 321 -16.08 11.62 2.20
N ASP A 322 -16.88 11.13 1.25
CA ASP A 322 -18.06 10.30 1.53
C ASP A 322 -17.71 8.81 1.57
N ASP A 323 -16.90 8.32 0.63
CA ASP A 323 -16.62 6.89 0.45
C ASP A 323 -15.25 6.45 0.99
N THR A 324 -14.37 7.40 1.33
CA THR A 324 -13.04 7.15 1.86
C THR A 324 -13.08 7.00 3.39
N TYR A 325 -12.65 5.84 3.87
CA TYR A 325 -12.75 5.51 5.30
C TYR A 325 -11.50 5.89 6.10
N GLU A 326 -11.68 6.64 7.19
CA GLU A 326 -10.68 6.82 8.24
C GLU A 326 -10.89 5.81 9.37
N ASP A 327 -9.85 5.03 9.69
CA ASP A 327 -9.90 4.12 10.83
C ASP A 327 -9.92 4.88 12.16
N LYS A 328 -10.92 4.57 12.99
CA LYS A 328 -11.05 5.11 14.35
C LYS A 328 -9.83 4.85 15.22
N HIS A 329 -9.07 3.78 14.96
CA HIS A 329 -7.81 3.50 15.66
C HIS A 329 -6.81 4.67 15.53
N TRP A 330 -6.80 5.35 14.38
CA TRP A 330 -5.87 6.43 14.11
C TRP A 330 -6.38 7.81 14.52
N GLN A 331 -7.67 7.99 14.81
CA GLN A 331 -8.25 9.29 15.16
C GLN A 331 -7.82 9.80 16.55
N VAL A 332 -6.56 10.23 16.67
CA VAL A 332 -5.91 10.59 17.93
C VAL A 332 -5.26 11.97 17.79
N ARG A 333 -5.98 12.99 18.24
CA ARG A 333 -5.64 14.41 18.08
C ARG A 333 -5.72 15.15 19.40
N SER A 334 -5.03 16.29 19.48
CA SER A 334 -5.24 17.25 20.58
C SER A 334 -6.69 17.75 20.62
N LYS A 335 -7.16 18.14 21.82
CA LYS A 335 -8.51 18.67 22.02
C LYS A 335 -8.83 19.92 21.20
N ASN A 336 -7.82 20.69 20.80
CA ASN A 336 -7.99 21.89 19.98
C ASN A 336 -7.92 21.61 18.47
N GLY A 337 -7.68 20.36 18.05
CA GLY A 337 -7.64 19.94 16.65
C GLY A 337 -6.40 20.31 15.86
N TYR A 338 -5.37 20.93 16.47
CA TYR A 338 -4.17 21.40 15.75
C TYR A 338 -3.01 20.41 15.75
N LEU A 339 -2.89 19.58 16.79
CA LEU A 339 -1.84 18.57 16.89
C LEU A 339 -2.38 17.18 16.55
N TYR A 340 -1.65 16.53 15.65
CA TYR A 340 -1.83 15.14 15.24
C TYR A 340 -0.76 14.29 15.92
N TYR A 341 -1.16 13.18 16.52
CA TYR A 341 -0.22 12.30 17.24
C TYR A 341 0.20 11.07 16.44
N ASN A 342 -0.29 10.94 15.21
CA ASN A 342 0.13 9.90 14.28
C ASN A 342 -0.02 10.41 12.83
N HIS A 343 0.79 9.85 11.94
CA HIS A 343 0.80 10.26 10.54
C HIS A 343 -0.40 9.77 9.72
N PRO A 344 -1.02 8.57 9.96
CA PRO A 344 -2.19 8.15 9.17
C PRO A 344 -3.37 9.12 9.28
N ASP A 345 -3.62 9.63 10.48
CA ASP A 345 -4.63 10.64 10.76
C ASP A 345 -4.31 11.98 10.08
N TYR A 346 -3.08 12.47 10.28
CA TYR A 346 -2.62 13.69 9.61
C TYR A 346 -2.80 13.60 8.08
N MET A 347 -2.38 12.50 7.48
CA MET A 347 -2.48 12.29 6.03
C MET A 347 -3.93 12.26 5.57
N HIS A 348 -4.82 11.58 6.28
CA HIS A 348 -6.24 11.53 5.95
C HIS A 348 -6.87 12.94 6.00
N GLN A 349 -6.74 13.64 7.13
CA GLN A 349 -7.36 14.96 7.30
C GLN A 349 -6.83 16.00 6.28
N MET A 350 -5.53 15.97 5.98
CA MET A 350 -4.95 16.91 5.02
C MET A 350 -5.34 16.60 3.57
N ALA A 351 -5.47 15.31 3.22
CA ALA A 351 -5.91 14.88 1.89
C ALA A 351 -7.39 15.22 1.63
N GLU A 352 -8.24 15.06 2.65
CA GLU A 352 -9.68 15.38 2.57
C GLU A 352 -10.00 16.86 2.80
N GLY A 353 -9.03 17.65 3.29
CA GLY A 353 -9.23 19.07 3.56
C GLY A 353 -9.99 19.36 4.86
N TYR A 354 -10.00 18.43 5.81
CA TYR A 354 -10.69 18.55 7.11
C TYR A 354 -9.92 19.37 8.17
N TYR A 355 -8.97 20.21 7.76
CA TYR A 355 -8.13 20.99 8.67
C TYR A 355 -8.72 22.39 8.95
N ILE A 356 -8.44 22.94 10.14
CA ILE A 356 -9.14 24.14 10.67
C ILE A 356 -8.74 25.44 9.95
N ALA A 357 -7.46 25.60 9.56
CA ALA A 357 -6.97 26.83 8.93
C ALA A 357 -5.72 26.58 8.06
N GLY A 358 -5.61 27.33 6.96
CA GLY A 358 -4.48 27.29 6.03
C GLY A 358 -4.86 26.93 4.59
N ASP A 359 -3.87 26.92 3.70
CA ASP A 359 -4.02 26.37 2.35
C ASP A 359 -3.79 24.86 2.37
N GLN A 360 -4.58 24.12 1.59
CA GLN A 360 -4.45 22.67 1.52
C GLN A 360 -3.07 22.35 0.93
N PRO A 361 -2.26 21.50 1.57
CA PRO A 361 -1.02 21.06 0.96
C PRO A 361 -1.34 20.42 -0.39
N SER A 362 -0.60 20.79 -1.43
CA SER A 362 -0.83 20.17 -2.74
C SER A 362 -0.69 18.65 -2.64
N VAL A 363 -1.43 17.91 -3.47
CA VAL A 363 -1.33 16.44 -3.57
C VAL A 363 0.11 15.95 -3.74
N ARG A 364 0.93 16.71 -4.47
CA ARG A 364 2.37 16.42 -4.61
C ARG A 364 3.11 16.47 -3.27
N VAL A 365 2.85 17.48 -2.46
CA VAL A 365 3.46 17.60 -1.11
C VAL A 365 2.98 16.47 -0.21
N LEU A 366 1.68 16.17 -0.22
CA LEU A 366 1.13 15.05 0.55
C LEU A 366 1.72 13.70 0.11
N SER A 367 1.90 13.48 -1.19
CA SER A 367 2.59 12.31 -1.73
C SER A 367 4.00 12.14 -1.18
N LEU A 368 4.81 13.21 -1.21
CA LEU A 368 6.17 13.19 -0.68
C LEU A 368 6.20 12.96 0.83
N LEU A 369 5.28 13.59 1.57
CA LEU A 369 5.12 13.36 3.01
C LEU A 369 4.72 11.92 3.31
N SER A 370 3.76 11.35 2.58
CA SER A 370 3.34 9.95 2.73
C SER A 370 4.50 8.98 2.59
N ARG A 371 5.36 9.18 1.57
CA ARG A 371 6.58 8.38 1.37
C ARG A 371 7.56 8.54 2.52
N THR A 372 7.82 9.77 2.96
CA THR A 372 8.71 10.05 4.09
C THR A 372 8.21 9.35 5.36
N PHE A 373 6.90 9.40 5.63
CA PHE A 373 6.30 8.72 6.76
C PHE A 373 6.38 7.19 6.63
N ASN A 374 6.18 6.63 5.43
CA ASN A 374 6.36 5.19 5.22
C ASN A 374 7.81 4.76 5.51
N HIS A 375 8.82 5.50 5.04
CA HIS A 375 10.23 5.20 5.36
C HIS A 375 10.53 5.30 6.85
N TRP A 376 10.01 6.33 7.50
CA TRP A 376 10.19 6.48 8.94
C TRP A 376 9.54 5.32 9.70
N ARG A 377 8.35 4.92 9.26
CA ARG A 377 7.64 3.75 9.80
C ARG A 377 8.46 2.48 9.60
N ASP A 378 9.12 2.28 8.47
CA ASP A 378 9.88 1.04 8.21
C ASP A 378 11.13 0.87 9.10
N GLY A 379 11.52 1.90 9.86
CA GLY A 379 12.63 1.84 10.82
C GLY A 379 12.46 0.77 11.92
N TRP A 380 11.26 0.25 12.17
CA TRP A 380 11.08 -0.89 13.08
C TRP A 380 11.57 -2.22 12.49
N MET A 381 11.55 -2.40 11.16
CA MET A 381 11.97 -3.63 10.48
C MET A 381 13.49 -3.77 10.45
N LYS A 382 14.16 -2.65 10.13
CA LYS A 382 15.61 -2.58 10.07
C LYS A 382 16.03 -1.45 10.98
N ASN A 383 16.71 -1.81 12.06
CA ASN A 383 17.39 -0.84 12.90
C ASN A 383 18.62 -0.32 12.14
N GLU A 384 18.38 0.51 11.11
CA GLU A 384 19.42 1.14 10.30
C GLU A 384 19.98 2.32 11.08
N ASN A 385 20.83 1.99 12.05
CA ASN A 385 21.66 3.02 12.67
C ASN A 385 22.51 3.67 11.59
N PHE A 386 22.57 4.99 11.61
CA PHE A 386 23.50 5.72 10.78
C PHE A 386 24.91 5.13 10.95
N PRO A 387 25.58 4.71 9.85
CA PRO A 387 26.84 4.00 9.96
C PRO A 387 27.87 4.90 10.63
N ARG A 388 28.75 4.31 11.44
CA ARG A 388 29.85 5.07 12.01
C ARG A 388 30.70 5.63 10.88
N LEU A 389 30.89 6.95 10.88
CA LEU A 389 31.79 7.60 9.96
C LEU A 389 33.22 7.07 10.18
N PRO A 390 33.95 6.72 9.11
CA PRO A 390 35.33 6.25 9.21
C PRO A 390 36.25 7.36 9.73
N HIS A 391 37.45 6.98 10.18
CA HIS A 391 38.40 7.97 10.67
C HIS A 391 38.94 8.81 9.51
N LEU A 392 39.30 10.07 9.79
CA LEU A 392 39.89 10.97 8.79
C LEU A 392 41.11 10.36 8.08
N LYS A 393 41.92 9.54 8.78
CA LYS A 393 43.07 8.84 8.19
C LYS A 393 42.68 7.92 7.02
N ASP A 394 41.46 7.39 7.04
CA ASP A 394 40.94 6.48 6.01
C ASP A 394 40.32 7.28 4.84
N LEU A 395 40.08 8.58 5.03
CA LEU A 395 39.47 9.50 4.07
C LEU A 395 40.46 10.45 3.40
N LEU A 396 41.76 10.25 3.64
CA LEU A 396 42.83 11.09 3.12
C LEU A 396 42.80 11.20 1.58
N HIS A 397 42.46 10.11 0.91
CA HIS A 397 42.26 10.04 -0.55
C HIS A 397 41.15 10.96 -1.08
N ILE A 398 40.10 11.24 -0.29
CA ILE A 398 39.02 12.17 -0.66
C ILE A 398 39.49 13.61 -0.49
N THR A 399 40.23 13.86 0.57
CA THR A 399 40.72 15.21 0.91
C THR A 399 41.92 15.66 0.08
N ASN A 400 42.48 14.78 -0.76
CA ASN A 400 43.75 14.98 -1.48
C ASN A 400 44.89 15.39 -0.55
N THR A 401 45.01 14.73 0.62
CA THR A 401 46.12 14.95 1.56
C THR A 401 46.80 13.62 1.89
N ASP A 402 48.13 13.63 2.06
CA ASP A 402 48.91 12.39 2.27
C ASP A 402 48.98 11.96 3.74
N LYS A 403 48.69 12.88 4.67
CA LYS A 403 48.76 12.62 6.11
C LYS A 403 47.75 13.46 6.88
N VAL A 404 47.31 12.93 8.01
CA VAL A 404 46.44 13.64 8.95
C VAL A 404 47.20 14.84 9.56
N PRO A 405 46.68 16.07 9.46
CA PRO A 405 47.35 17.24 10.03
C PRO A 405 47.45 17.20 11.57
N ALA A 406 48.46 17.89 12.11
CA ALA A 406 48.62 18.05 13.56
C ALA A 406 47.55 18.99 14.14
N SER A 407 47.17 20.02 13.39
CA SER A 407 46.17 21.02 13.80
C SER A 407 44.78 20.41 13.91
N ILE A 408 44.14 20.59 15.07
CA ILE A 408 42.75 20.15 15.30
C ILE A 408 41.78 20.83 14.33
N LEU A 409 42.00 22.12 14.02
CA LEU A 409 41.12 22.88 13.13
C LEU A 409 41.18 22.36 11.70
N GLU A 410 42.39 22.07 11.20
CA GLU A 410 42.56 21.49 9.86
C GLU A 410 41.94 20.11 9.80
N ARG A 411 42.14 19.26 10.82
CA ARG A 411 41.47 17.95 10.88
C ARG A 411 39.95 18.06 10.83
N LYS A 412 39.35 19.00 11.55
CA LYS A 412 37.90 19.25 11.51
C LYS A 412 37.45 19.70 10.12
N GLY A 413 38.19 20.64 9.50
CA GLY A 413 37.88 21.12 8.15
C GLY A 413 37.93 19.99 7.11
N LEU A 414 38.99 19.18 7.13
CA LEU A 414 39.16 18.04 6.22
C LEU A 414 38.10 16.96 6.45
N ALA A 415 37.76 16.65 7.70
CA ALA A 415 36.70 15.70 8.02
C ALA A 415 35.34 16.17 7.50
N ASN A 416 35.00 17.44 7.71
CA ASN A 416 33.76 18.03 7.17
C ASN A 416 33.74 17.98 5.65
N PHE A 417 34.85 18.35 5.00
CA PHE A 417 34.97 18.28 3.54
C PHE A 417 34.77 16.85 3.03
N ALA A 418 35.51 15.87 3.55
CA ALA A 418 35.38 14.48 3.10
C ALA A 418 33.97 13.93 3.31
N THR A 419 33.33 14.30 4.44
CA THR A 419 31.98 13.88 4.76
C THR A 419 30.96 14.47 3.78
N LEU A 420 31.00 15.79 3.54
CA LEU A 420 30.01 16.49 2.72
C LEU A 420 30.27 16.40 1.22
N ALA A 421 31.53 16.28 0.79
CA ALA A 421 31.90 16.28 -0.63
C ALA A 421 31.87 14.89 -1.26
N ASP A 422 31.95 13.83 -0.46
CA ASP A 422 31.92 12.46 -0.97
C ASP A 422 31.08 11.53 -0.11
N LEU A 423 31.39 11.39 1.18
CA LEU A 423 30.84 10.30 1.98
C LEU A 423 29.30 10.32 2.10
N LEU A 424 28.68 11.50 2.11
CA LEU A 424 27.23 11.68 2.20
C LEU A 424 26.56 12.15 0.90
N SER A 425 27.33 12.52 -0.12
CA SER A 425 26.82 13.20 -1.32
C SER A 425 27.24 12.55 -2.63
N SER A 426 28.29 11.72 -2.64
CA SER A 426 28.75 11.01 -3.82
C SER A 426 27.81 9.85 -4.13
N PRO A 427 27.32 9.71 -5.37
CA PRO A 427 26.55 8.55 -5.80
C PRO A 427 27.33 7.23 -5.70
N LYS A 428 28.67 7.30 -5.61
CA LYS A 428 29.55 6.13 -5.42
C LYS A 428 29.78 5.78 -3.95
N SER A 429 29.42 6.66 -3.02
CA SER A 429 29.59 6.41 -1.60
C SER A 429 28.60 5.35 -1.12
N LYS A 430 29.13 4.26 -0.57
CA LYS A 430 28.31 3.22 0.07
C LYS A 430 27.49 3.79 1.23
N THR A 431 28.04 4.71 2.01
CA THR A 431 27.30 5.34 3.11
C THR A 431 26.13 6.16 2.58
N ALA A 432 26.35 7.00 1.58
CA ALA A 432 25.29 7.83 1.01
C ALA A 432 24.17 6.99 0.38
N GLN A 433 24.53 5.89 -0.30
CA GLN A 433 23.58 4.92 -0.85
C GLN A 433 22.79 4.21 0.26
N LEU A 434 23.47 3.71 1.29
CA LEU A 434 22.83 3.01 2.42
C LEU A 434 21.88 3.92 3.20
N THR A 435 22.21 5.19 3.36
CA THR A 435 21.38 6.15 4.10
C THR A 435 20.37 6.89 3.23
N GLY A 436 20.26 6.54 1.94
CA GLY A 436 19.33 7.16 1.00
C GLY A 436 19.58 8.65 0.71
N MET A 437 20.74 9.21 1.08
CA MET A 437 21.02 10.66 0.97
C MET A 437 21.19 11.17 -0.47
N VAL A 438 21.50 10.26 -1.39
CA VAL A 438 21.64 10.56 -2.83
C VAL A 438 20.43 10.11 -3.64
N ARG A 439 19.35 9.70 -2.96
CA ARG A 439 18.11 9.30 -3.61
C ARG A 439 17.30 10.54 -3.98
N ILE A 440 16.87 10.62 -5.24
CA ILE A 440 15.95 11.65 -5.72
C ILE A 440 14.79 10.94 -6.40
N THR A 441 13.57 11.26 -5.97
CA THR A 441 12.33 10.77 -6.55
C THR A 441 11.86 11.69 -7.68
N PRO A 442 11.15 11.17 -8.70
CA PRO A 442 10.60 12.00 -9.76
C PRO A 442 9.69 13.12 -9.25
N LYS A 443 8.95 12.87 -8.15
CA LYS A 443 8.07 13.85 -7.51
C LYS A 443 8.84 14.94 -6.73
N GLU A 444 10.14 14.80 -6.50
CA GLU A 444 10.99 15.88 -5.95
C GLU A 444 11.50 16.84 -7.03
N LEU A 445 11.50 16.43 -8.30
CA LEU A 445 11.99 17.26 -9.40
C LEU A 445 11.01 18.40 -9.70
N VAL A 446 11.37 19.63 -9.39
CA VAL A 446 10.60 20.83 -9.76
C VAL A 446 11.16 21.35 -11.08
N VAL A 447 10.43 21.10 -12.17
CA VAL A 447 10.76 21.66 -13.49
C VAL A 447 9.99 22.95 -13.67
N GLY A 448 10.71 24.06 -13.81
CA GLY A 448 10.15 25.37 -14.11
C GLY A 448 11.18 26.21 -14.85
N ALA A 449 10.73 27.23 -15.57
CA ALA A 449 11.61 28.29 -16.00
C ALA A 449 12.13 28.98 -14.73
N LEU A 450 13.41 28.79 -14.43
CA LEU A 450 14.08 29.63 -13.46
C LEU A 450 13.91 31.08 -13.97
N PRO A 451 13.31 31.99 -13.18
CA PRO A 451 13.16 33.37 -13.62
C PRO A 451 14.55 33.95 -13.91
N ASP A 452 14.65 34.83 -14.92
CA ASP A 452 15.91 35.48 -15.29
C ASP A 452 16.58 36.06 -14.05
N PHE A 453 17.76 35.51 -13.75
CA PHE A 453 18.54 35.84 -12.58
C PHE A 453 19.05 37.28 -12.71
N THR A 454 18.47 38.22 -11.97
CA THR A 454 19.01 39.58 -11.84
C THR A 454 19.87 39.68 -10.57
N LEU A 455 21.04 40.32 -10.70
CA LEU A 455 21.96 40.60 -9.58
C LEU A 455 21.20 41.32 -8.45
N GLY A 456 21.10 40.69 -7.27
CA GLY A 456 20.57 41.35 -6.07
C GLY A 456 19.58 40.56 -5.22
N ARG A 457 19.04 39.43 -5.70
CA ARG A 457 18.20 38.52 -4.88
C ARG A 457 18.94 37.22 -4.61
N GLY A 458 19.93 37.29 -3.72
CA GLY A 458 20.69 36.13 -3.28
C GLY A 458 19.89 35.26 -2.33
N LYS A 459 19.86 33.95 -2.57
CA LYS A 459 20.17 33.03 -1.49
C LYS A 459 21.05 31.89 -1.99
N GLU A 460 22.06 31.62 -1.18
CA GLU A 460 23.13 30.65 -1.32
C GLU A 460 22.56 29.24 -1.52
N VAL A 461 22.67 28.72 -2.75
CA VAL A 461 22.51 27.29 -3.03
C VAL A 461 23.91 26.70 -3.04
N VAL A 462 24.22 25.94 -2.00
CA VAL A 462 25.35 25.00 -1.85
C VAL A 462 26.51 25.25 -2.82
N THR A 463 27.49 26.05 -2.41
CA THR A 463 28.76 26.15 -3.14
C THR A 463 29.67 24.96 -2.80
N SER A 464 29.47 23.83 -3.48
CA SER A 464 30.52 22.81 -3.63
C SER A 464 31.05 22.84 -5.06
N THR A 465 32.13 23.61 -5.25
CA THR A 465 33.31 23.33 -6.11
C THR A 465 34.01 24.66 -6.48
N LYS A 466 35.24 24.85 -5.99
CA LYS A 466 36.18 25.90 -6.45
C LYS A 466 36.85 25.47 -7.77
N PRO A 467 37.55 26.39 -8.47
CA PRO A 467 39.00 26.39 -8.29
C PRO A 467 39.63 27.78 -8.13
N VAL A 468 40.78 27.77 -7.47
CA VAL A 468 41.75 28.87 -7.25
C VAL A 468 42.46 29.23 -8.56
N GLN A 469 42.71 30.52 -8.83
CA GLN A 469 43.94 30.98 -9.50
C GLN A 469 44.40 32.37 -9.02
N TRP A 470 45.71 32.60 -9.14
CA TRP A 470 46.56 33.47 -8.33
C TRP A 470 46.85 34.88 -8.91
N ALA A 471 47.13 35.81 -7.98
CA ALA A 471 48.17 36.87 -7.98
C ALA A 471 48.08 38.14 -8.88
N THR A 472 48.66 39.21 -8.29
CA THR A 472 49.03 40.56 -8.80
C THR A 472 47.89 41.59 -8.75
N SER A 473 47.99 42.80 -8.18
CA SER A 473 49.09 43.67 -7.76
C SER A 473 48.53 44.81 -6.86
N SER A 474 49.24 45.22 -5.80
CA SER A 474 49.20 46.62 -5.31
C SER A 474 50.03 47.51 -6.26
N PRO A 475 49.97 48.87 -6.27
CA PRO A 475 49.47 49.80 -5.24
C PRO A 475 48.71 51.05 -5.81
N THR A 476 48.57 52.09 -4.97
CA THR A 476 48.10 53.50 -5.18
C THR A 476 46.64 53.76 -4.73
N SER A 477 46.40 54.33 -3.54
CA SER A 477 46.57 55.72 -3.06
C SER A 477 45.49 56.67 -3.59
N GLY A 478 44.71 57.26 -2.67
CA GLY A 478 43.80 58.37 -3.00
C GLY A 478 42.85 58.75 -1.87
N LEU A 479 43.40 59.43 -0.86
CA LEU A 479 42.78 60.27 0.19
C LEU A 479 41.77 59.67 1.17
#